data_AF-A0A1B5Z7T5-F1
#
_entry.id   AF-A0A1B5Z7T5-F1
#
_cell.length_a   1.000
_cell.length_b   1.000
_cell.length_c   1.000
_cell.angle_alpha   90.00
_cell.angle_beta   90.00
_cell.angle_gamma   90.00
#
_symmetry.space_group_name_H-M   'P 1'
#
loop_
_entity.id
_entity.type
_entity.pdbx_description
1 polymer ?
#
loop_
_entity_poly.entity_id
_entity_poly.type
_entity_poly.pdbx_seq_one_letter_code
_entity_poly.pdbx_strand_id
1 'polypeptide(L)'
;MNKQQSIETRKHPHGVEPNDAFDSSKKIAWVSWGKVCKSKSDGGLGVRDLRAVNLALLGKWRWRLISGGVGLWRDIILARHGSLFPSPHLGGRLKDLKRVSCWWRNVSLLGDPEDAISNCFSYGVSKKSTSTVREMGRWVEGQWIWDLRTTDSWCWKHDPSGCYSVQSAFLALSRSTTNEVIFSVEEHRLLPKAWKTWSPSKVAVFSWQLLQHRLPTRQYLWHRGVIGDASASMCVLCGLGPESADHLFGSCNQISPI
;
A
#
# COMPACT_ATOMS: atom_id res chain seq x y z
N MET A 1 61.85 40.83 -18.93
CA MET A 1 61.14 41.32 -17.74
C MET A 1 59.64 41.18 -17.97
N ASN A 2 58.93 40.49 -17.06
CA ASN A 2 57.47 40.34 -16.92
C ASN A 2 56.73 39.58 -18.04
N LYS A 3 55.82 38.62 -17.81
CA LYS A 3 55.24 38.00 -16.61
C LYS A 3 54.67 36.63 -17.06
N GLN A 4 54.85 35.60 -16.23
CA GLN A 4 54.05 34.37 -16.29
C GLN A 4 52.61 34.66 -15.90
N GLN A 5 51.65 34.04 -16.58
CA GLN A 5 50.39 33.60 -15.97
C GLN A 5 49.77 32.46 -16.79
N SER A 6 49.61 31.33 -16.10
CA SER A 6 49.01 30.08 -16.58
C SER A 6 47.57 30.28 -17.03
N ILE A 7 47.21 29.71 -18.18
CA ILE A 7 45.82 29.52 -18.59
C ILE A 7 45.33 28.21 -17.96
N GLU A 8 44.48 28.37 -16.96
CA GLU A 8 43.77 27.31 -16.25
C GLU A 8 42.67 26.73 -17.15
N THR A 9 42.70 25.41 -17.35
CA THR A 9 41.70 24.66 -18.11
C THR A 9 40.41 24.53 -17.29
N ARG A 10 39.41 25.37 -17.58
CA ARG A 10 38.05 25.16 -17.07
C ARG A 10 37.39 23.99 -17.80
N LYS A 11 37.40 22.84 -17.14
CA LYS A 11 36.47 21.73 -17.38
C LYS A 11 35.04 22.22 -17.13
N HIS A 12 34.19 22.15 -18.15
CA HIS A 12 32.74 22.23 -17.99
C HIS A 12 32.25 21.02 -17.17
N PRO A 13 31.51 21.20 -16.05
CA PRO A 13 30.87 20.10 -15.37
C PRO A 13 29.45 19.88 -15.92
N HIS A 14 29.20 18.62 -16.27
CA HIS A 14 27.91 17.94 -16.30
C HIS A 14 26.86 18.45 -17.30
N GLY A 15 26.94 17.86 -18.50
CA GLY A 15 25.74 17.63 -19.31
C GLY A 15 24.77 16.74 -18.53
N VAL A 16 23.56 17.25 -18.32
CA VAL A 16 22.40 16.47 -17.91
C VAL A 16 21.96 15.70 -19.16
N GLU A 17 22.22 14.40 -19.20
CA GLU A 17 21.63 13.52 -20.20
C GLU A 17 20.09 13.54 -20.03
N PRO A 18 19.30 13.84 -21.08
CA PRO A 18 17.86 13.71 -21.03
C PRO A 18 17.50 12.25 -21.30
N ASN A 19 17.73 11.38 -20.32
CA ASN A 19 17.33 9.98 -20.38
C ASN A 19 16.20 9.71 -19.38
N ASP A 20 15.02 10.20 -19.72
CA ASP A 20 13.74 9.62 -19.31
C ASP A 20 12.79 9.74 -20.51
N ALA A 21 13.03 8.89 -21.51
CA ALA A 21 12.03 8.66 -22.55
C ALA A 21 10.74 8.20 -21.84
N PHE A 22 9.73 9.07 -21.86
CA PHE A 22 8.41 8.78 -21.31
C PHE A 22 7.87 7.52 -22.02
N ASP A 23 7.90 6.40 -21.31
CA ASP A 23 7.26 5.16 -21.74
C ASP A 23 5.76 5.42 -21.88
N SER A 24 5.34 5.66 -23.12
CA SER A 24 3.96 6.03 -23.50
C SER A 24 2.92 4.97 -23.10
N SER A 25 3.35 3.79 -22.64
CA SER A 25 2.49 2.73 -22.14
C SER A 25 2.08 2.91 -20.66
N LYS A 26 2.81 3.69 -19.85
CA LYS A 26 2.50 3.90 -18.44
C LYS A 26 1.61 5.13 -18.24
N LYS A 27 0.34 4.88 -17.92
CA LYS A 27 -0.61 5.94 -17.54
C LYS A 27 -0.08 6.73 -16.33
N ILE A 28 -0.15 8.06 -16.42
CA ILE A 28 0.31 8.96 -15.37
C ILE A 28 -0.62 8.88 -14.16
N ALA A 29 -0.07 8.55 -12.99
CA ALA A 29 -0.77 8.71 -11.71
C ALA A 29 -0.57 10.15 -11.19
N TRP A 30 -1.68 10.89 -11.07
CA TRP A 30 -1.67 12.26 -10.54
C TRP A 30 -1.54 12.30 -9.02
N VAL A 31 -2.18 11.36 -8.33
CA VAL A 31 -2.14 11.24 -6.88
C VAL A 31 -1.68 9.83 -6.51
N SER A 32 -0.82 9.71 -5.50
CA SER A 32 -0.42 8.39 -5.00
C SER A 32 -1.60 7.67 -4.36
N TRP A 33 -1.65 6.34 -4.52
CA TRP A 33 -2.67 5.52 -3.86
C TRP A 33 -2.65 5.66 -2.33
N GLY A 34 -1.48 5.90 -1.73
CA GLY A 34 -1.38 6.18 -0.30
C GLY A 34 -2.20 7.40 0.14
N LYS A 35 -2.15 8.52 -0.60
CA LYS A 35 -2.98 9.71 -0.32
C LYS A 35 -4.46 9.44 -0.59
N VAL A 36 -4.78 8.72 -1.68
CA VAL A 36 -6.17 8.34 -2.01
C VAL A 36 -6.82 7.50 -0.91
N CYS A 37 -6.07 6.54 -0.35
CA CYS A 37 -6.59 5.58 0.62
C CYS A 37 -6.71 6.12 2.05
N LYS A 38 -6.16 7.31 2.34
CA LYS A 38 -6.35 7.97 3.64
C LYS A 38 -7.84 8.30 3.85
N SER A 39 -8.24 8.35 5.11
CA SER A 39 -9.61 8.73 5.46
C SER A 39 -9.89 10.17 5.04
N LYS A 40 -11.16 10.54 4.89
CA LYS A 40 -11.54 11.93 4.60
C LYS A 40 -11.14 12.90 5.71
N SER A 41 -11.14 12.45 6.97
CA SER A 41 -10.65 13.23 8.12
C SER A 41 -9.14 13.47 8.05
N ASP A 42 -8.39 12.55 7.45
CA ASP A 42 -6.94 12.66 7.26
C ASP A 42 -6.57 13.25 5.89
N GLY A 43 -7.53 13.81 5.14
CA GLY A 43 -7.30 14.46 3.86
C GLY A 43 -7.28 13.54 2.63
N GLY A 44 -7.59 12.25 2.74
CA GLY A 44 -7.74 11.33 1.60
C GLY A 44 -9.16 11.23 1.04
N LEU A 45 -9.39 10.29 0.11
CA LEU A 45 -10.72 10.02 -0.46
C LEU A 45 -11.56 9.05 0.38
N GLY A 46 -10.94 8.35 1.33
CA GLY A 46 -11.57 7.28 2.10
C GLY A 46 -11.76 5.98 1.31
N VAL A 47 -11.06 5.82 0.18
CA VAL A 47 -11.07 4.58 -0.60
C VAL A 47 -10.25 3.53 0.16
N ARG A 48 -10.73 2.27 0.19
CA ARG A 48 -9.97 1.21 0.86
C ARG A 48 -8.74 0.84 0.03
N ASP A 49 -7.61 0.64 0.71
CA ASP A 49 -6.41 0.10 0.08
C ASP A 49 -6.68 -1.31 -0.46
N LEU A 50 -6.76 -1.43 -1.78
CA LEU A 50 -7.02 -2.70 -2.47
C LEU A 50 -5.96 -3.75 -2.18
N ARG A 51 -4.71 -3.35 -1.96
CA ARG A 51 -3.64 -4.28 -1.59
C ARG A 51 -3.92 -4.85 -0.20
N ALA A 52 -4.25 -4.00 0.77
CA ALA A 52 -4.62 -4.46 2.11
C ALA A 52 -5.89 -5.34 2.10
N VAL A 53 -6.90 -4.98 1.30
CA VAL A 53 -8.11 -5.81 1.13
C VAL A 53 -7.77 -7.17 0.52
N ASN A 54 -6.96 -7.19 -0.54
CA ASN A 54 -6.55 -8.42 -1.20
C ASN A 54 -5.74 -9.34 -0.26
N LEU A 55 -4.81 -8.78 0.51
CA LEU A 55 -4.06 -9.52 1.52
C LEU A 55 -4.97 -10.08 2.63
N ALA A 56 -5.97 -9.31 3.08
CA ALA A 56 -6.96 -9.81 4.03
C ALA A 56 -7.83 -10.94 3.44
N LEU A 57 -8.15 -10.89 2.15
CA LEU A 57 -8.88 -11.97 1.47
C LEU A 57 -8.01 -13.23 1.32
N LEU A 58 -6.75 -13.09 0.92
CA LEU A 58 -5.79 -14.19 0.87
C LEU A 58 -5.58 -14.80 2.26
N GLY A 59 -5.53 -13.98 3.30
CA GLY A 59 -5.46 -14.44 4.68
C GLY A 59 -6.69 -15.24 5.11
N LYS A 60 -7.90 -14.89 4.64
CA LYS A 60 -9.09 -15.73 4.89
C LYS A 60 -8.97 -17.12 4.28
N TRP A 61 -8.43 -17.22 3.06
CA TRP A 61 -8.16 -18.51 2.43
C TRP A 61 -7.13 -19.32 3.22
N ARG A 62 -6.03 -18.67 3.64
CA ARG A 62 -4.99 -19.29 4.47
C ARG A 62 -5.53 -19.74 5.83
N TRP A 63 -6.35 -18.92 6.48
CA TRP A 63 -7.03 -19.24 7.74
C TRP A 63 -7.92 -20.50 7.60
N ARG A 64 -8.73 -20.57 6.54
CA ARG A 64 -9.59 -21.73 6.28
C ARG A 64 -8.79 -23.02 6.07
N LEU A 65 -7.61 -22.92 5.46
CA LEU A 65 -6.71 -24.07 5.28
C LEU A 65 -6.14 -24.57 6.61
N ILE A 66 -5.67 -23.66 7.48
CA ILE A 66 -5.00 -24.05 8.72
C ILE A 66 -5.98 -24.43 9.84
N SER A 67 -7.14 -23.76 9.93
CA SER A 67 -8.15 -24.01 10.96
C SER A 67 -9.02 -25.23 10.68
N GLY A 68 -8.58 -26.12 9.78
CA GLY A 68 -9.26 -27.37 9.52
C GLY A 68 -10.57 -27.23 8.74
N GLY A 69 -10.67 -26.26 7.81
CA GLY A 69 -11.84 -26.09 6.97
C GLY A 69 -12.24 -27.38 6.24
N VAL A 70 -13.54 -27.62 6.08
CA VAL A 70 -14.09 -28.79 5.38
C VAL A 70 -14.34 -28.49 3.90
N GLY A 71 -14.14 -29.48 3.03
CA GLY A 71 -14.58 -29.45 1.62
C GLY A 71 -13.50 -29.82 0.59
N LEU A 72 -13.97 -30.33 -0.56
CA LEU A 72 -13.16 -30.86 -1.66
C LEU A 72 -12.06 -29.90 -2.16
N TRP A 73 -12.30 -28.59 -2.13
CA TRP A 73 -11.32 -27.58 -2.52
C TRP A 73 -10.02 -27.69 -1.71
N ARG A 74 -10.11 -28.01 -0.41
CA ARG A 74 -8.96 -28.17 0.47
C ARG A 74 -8.20 -29.43 0.09
N ASP A 75 -8.89 -30.54 -0.12
CA ASP A 75 -8.28 -31.82 -0.46
C ASP A 75 -7.57 -31.74 -1.82
N ILE A 76 -8.19 -31.09 -2.81
CA ILE A 76 -7.57 -30.83 -4.12
C ILE A 76 -6.30 -30.00 -3.97
N ILE A 77 -6.34 -28.94 -3.16
CA ILE A 77 -5.17 -28.08 -2.91
C ILE A 77 -4.05 -28.87 -2.23
N LEU A 78 -4.37 -29.64 -1.18
CA LEU A 78 -3.40 -30.47 -0.46
C LEU A 78 -2.83 -31.60 -1.33
N ALA A 79 -3.65 -32.21 -2.19
CA ALA A 79 -3.22 -33.23 -3.13
C ALA A 79 -2.27 -32.66 -4.20
N ARG A 80 -2.55 -31.43 -4.69
CA ARG A 80 -1.75 -30.77 -5.73
C ARG A 80 -0.43 -30.20 -5.21
N HIS A 81 -0.45 -29.67 -3.99
CA HIS A 81 0.65 -28.87 -3.45
C HIS A 81 1.36 -29.49 -2.24
N GLY A 82 0.88 -30.64 -1.75
CA GLY A 82 1.42 -31.35 -0.60
C GLY A 82 0.78 -30.95 0.75
N SER A 83 1.18 -31.67 1.80
CA SER A 83 0.74 -31.41 3.17
C SER A 83 1.29 -30.08 3.68
N LEU A 84 0.45 -29.29 4.34
CA LEU A 84 0.84 -28.09 5.09
C LEU A 84 1.62 -28.42 6.39
N PHE A 85 2.03 -29.67 6.59
CA PHE A 85 2.80 -30.16 7.74
C PHE A 85 4.22 -30.60 7.32
N PRO A 86 5.30 -30.18 8.01
CA PRO A 86 5.32 -29.33 9.19
C PRO A 86 5.38 -27.84 8.78
N SER A 87 4.20 -27.25 8.60
CA SER A 87 3.83 -25.86 8.84
C SER A 87 4.84 -24.78 8.39
N PRO A 88 4.72 -24.25 7.16
CA PRO A 88 5.36 -22.99 6.78
C PRO A 88 4.59 -21.82 7.42
N HIS A 89 4.72 -21.66 8.73
CA HIS A 89 4.72 -20.34 9.36
C HIS A 89 6.18 -19.80 9.45
N LEU A 90 7.14 -20.48 8.78
CA LEU A 90 8.59 -20.37 8.95
C LEU A 90 9.39 -20.45 7.62
N GLY A 91 8.87 -19.92 6.49
CA GLY A 91 9.62 -19.89 5.23
C GLY A 91 9.86 -21.28 4.62
N GLY A 92 8.81 -21.86 4.02
CA GLY A 92 8.96 -23.06 3.18
C GLY A 92 9.99 -22.80 2.07
N ARG A 93 10.93 -23.73 1.86
CA ARG A 93 12.09 -23.54 0.96
C ARG A 93 11.67 -22.96 -0.39
N LEU A 94 12.20 -21.77 -0.70
CA LEU A 94 12.01 -21.02 -1.95
C LEU A 94 12.26 -21.84 -3.23
N LYS A 95 12.99 -22.95 -3.14
CA LYS A 95 13.55 -23.66 -4.30
C LYS A 95 12.49 -24.44 -5.10
N ASP A 96 11.40 -24.88 -4.47
CA ASP A 96 10.36 -25.69 -5.14
C ASP A 96 9.14 -24.88 -5.63
N LEU A 97 9.09 -23.57 -5.31
CA LEU A 97 7.95 -22.71 -5.65
C LEU A 97 7.99 -22.10 -7.06
N LYS A 98 9.02 -22.40 -7.86
CA LYS A 98 9.09 -21.95 -9.26
C LYS A 98 8.02 -22.59 -10.16
N ARG A 99 7.51 -23.77 -9.76
CA ARG A 99 6.51 -24.55 -10.53
C ARG A 99 5.06 -24.43 -10.02
N VAL A 100 4.81 -23.67 -8.94
CA VAL A 100 3.44 -23.45 -8.43
C VAL A 100 2.78 -22.22 -9.05
N SER A 101 1.44 -22.19 -9.04
CA SER A 101 0.68 -21.05 -9.54
C SER A 101 1.00 -19.77 -8.74
N CYS A 102 0.92 -18.62 -9.40
CA CYS A 102 1.12 -17.31 -8.77
C CYS A 102 0.16 -17.10 -7.58
N TRP A 103 -1.08 -17.58 -7.71
CA TRP A 103 -2.07 -17.55 -6.64
C TRP A 103 -1.62 -18.39 -5.43
N TRP A 104 -1.18 -19.63 -5.64
CA TRP A 104 -0.74 -20.49 -4.53
C TRP A 104 0.50 -19.94 -3.84
N ARG A 105 1.41 -19.34 -4.60
CA ARG A 105 2.56 -18.61 -4.07
C ARG A 105 2.09 -17.49 -3.13
N ASN A 106 1.15 -16.65 -3.55
CA ASN A 106 0.63 -15.55 -2.74
C ASN A 106 -0.10 -16.01 -1.47
N VAL A 107 -0.82 -17.13 -1.51
CA VAL A 107 -1.47 -17.70 -0.31
C VAL A 107 -0.43 -18.29 0.64
N SER A 108 0.57 -19.00 0.11
CA SER A 108 1.59 -19.71 0.91
C SER A 108 2.63 -18.77 1.51
N LEU A 109 3.03 -17.73 0.77
CA LEU A 109 4.01 -16.71 1.17
C LEU A 109 3.36 -15.49 1.82
N LEU A 110 2.09 -15.56 2.22
CA LEU A 110 1.42 -14.43 2.89
C LEU A 110 2.11 -14.15 4.25
N GLY A 111 3.01 -13.19 4.31
CA GLY A 111 3.87 -12.96 5.47
C GLY A 111 5.27 -13.53 5.33
N ASP A 112 5.82 -13.42 4.11
CA ASP A 112 7.24 -13.54 3.83
C ASP A 112 7.97 -12.26 4.32
N PRO A 113 9.13 -12.40 5.00
CA PRO A 113 9.89 -11.27 5.55
C PRO A 113 10.28 -10.19 4.54
N GLU A 114 10.26 -10.45 3.22
CA GLU A 114 10.52 -9.42 2.21
C GLU A 114 9.44 -8.33 2.12
N ASP A 115 8.20 -8.59 2.57
CA ASP A 115 7.10 -7.63 2.51
C ASP A 115 6.45 -7.44 3.89
N ALA A 116 6.87 -6.40 4.60
CA ALA A 116 6.40 -6.04 5.95
C ALA A 116 4.87 -5.93 6.05
N ILE A 117 4.19 -5.57 4.96
CA ILE A 117 2.73 -5.47 4.92
C ILE A 117 2.11 -6.88 4.88
N SER A 118 2.74 -7.84 4.22
CA SER A 118 2.26 -9.23 4.16
C SER A 118 2.40 -9.96 5.52
N ASN A 119 3.36 -9.54 6.36
CA ASN A 119 3.68 -10.17 7.65
C ASN A 119 2.57 -10.11 8.69
N CYS A 120 1.57 -9.23 8.52
CA CYS A 120 0.45 -9.10 9.45
C CYS A 120 -0.27 -10.44 9.70
N PHE A 121 -0.42 -11.30 8.69
CA PHE A 121 -1.04 -12.61 8.89
C PHE A 121 -0.20 -13.51 9.80
N SER A 122 1.12 -13.60 9.54
CA SER A 122 2.05 -14.42 10.33
C SER A 122 2.11 -13.97 11.79
N TYR A 123 2.16 -12.66 12.05
CA TYR A 123 2.15 -12.13 13.43
C TYR A 123 0.80 -12.29 14.13
N GLY A 124 -0.30 -12.17 13.37
CA GLY A 124 -1.65 -12.23 13.89
C GLY A 124 -2.17 -13.63 14.17
N VAL A 125 -1.54 -14.68 13.65
CA VAL A 125 -1.93 -16.07 13.91
C VAL A 125 -1.13 -16.66 15.08
N SER A 126 -1.78 -17.43 15.93
CA SER A 126 -1.14 -18.26 16.97
C SER A 126 -1.91 -19.55 17.19
N LYS A 127 -1.26 -20.54 17.81
CA LYS A 127 -1.96 -21.70 18.37
C LYS A 127 -2.33 -21.40 19.83
N LYS A 128 -3.56 -21.71 20.21
CA LYS A 128 -4.02 -21.72 21.59
C LYS A 128 -4.41 -23.15 21.94
N SER A 129 -3.82 -23.67 23.00
CA SER A 129 -4.30 -24.90 23.61
C SER A 129 -5.56 -24.57 24.40
N THR A 130 -6.65 -25.30 24.12
CA THR A 130 -7.95 -25.12 24.79
C THR A 130 -7.99 -25.77 26.16
N SER A 131 -7.01 -26.59 26.50
CA SER A 131 -6.93 -27.33 27.75
C SER A 131 -5.90 -26.71 28.69
N THR A 132 -6.16 -26.76 29.98
CA THR A 132 -5.16 -26.44 31.00
C THR A 132 -4.22 -27.63 31.17
N VAL A 133 -2.99 -27.41 31.68
CA VAL A 133 -2.04 -28.50 31.96
C VAL A 133 -2.69 -29.59 32.84
N ARG A 134 -3.60 -29.22 33.75
CA ARG A 134 -4.34 -30.15 34.61
C ARG A 134 -5.33 -31.05 33.86
N GLU A 135 -5.81 -30.62 32.71
CA GLU A 135 -6.75 -31.37 31.86
C GLU A 135 -6.04 -32.19 30.78
N MET A 136 -4.73 -31.98 30.59
CA MET A 136 -3.89 -32.70 29.63
C MET A 136 -3.27 -33.97 30.22
N GLY A 137 -3.85 -34.53 31.28
CA GLY A 137 -3.27 -35.71 31.92
C GLY A 137 -3.84 -36.02 33.29
N ARG A 138 -3.28 -37.05 33.92
CA ARG A 138 -3.63 -37.48 35.26
C ARG A 138 -2.42 -38.01 36.01
N TRP A 139 -2.45 -37.89 37.34
CA TRP A 139 -1.47 -38.54 38.21
C TRP A 139 -1.80 -40.02 38.37
N VAL A 140 -0.81 -40.88 38.14
CA VAL A 140 -0.87 -42.31 38.45
C VAL A 140 0.43 -42.66 39.17
N GLU A 141 0.33 -43.19 40.39
CA GLU A 141 1.49 -43.62 41.21
C GLU A 141 2.60 -42.56 41.36
N GLY A 142 2.23 -41.28 41.53
CA GLY A 142 3.19 -40.20 41.69
C GLY A 142 3.89 -39.77 40.40
N GLN A 143 3.47 -40.27 39.24
CA GLN A 143 3.91 -39.80 37.92
C GLN A 143 2.77 -39.15 37.14
N TRP A 144 3.08 -38.07 36.43
CA TRP A 144 2.13 -37.38 35.54
C TRP A 144 2.09 -38.08 34.19
N ILE A 145 0.91 -38.61 33.82
CA ILE A 145 0.66 -39.23 32.52
C ILE A 145 -0.09 -38.23 31.63
N TRP A 146 0.48 -37.88 30.48
CA TRP A 146 -0.11 -36.95 29.51
C TRP A 146 -1.26 -37.59 28.73
N ASP A 147 -2.41 -36.92 28.68
CA ASP A 147 -3.50 -37.17 27.74
C ASP A 147 -3.41 -36.17 26.58
N LEU A 148 -2.69 -36.56 25.53
CA LEU A 148 -2.44 -35.73 24.34
C LEU A 148 -3.65 -35.63 23.38
N ARG A 149 -4.85 -36.00 23.81
CA ARG A 149 -6.09 -35.86 23.02
C ARG A 149 -6.48 -34.40 22.78
N THR A 150 -5.90 -33.47 23.54
CA THR A 150 -6.19 -32.04 23.43
C THR A 150 -5.60 -31.49 22.15
N THR A 151 -6.47 -31.08 21.22
CA THR A 151 -6.04 -30.52 19.93
C THR A 151 -5.82 -29.02 20.04
N ASP A 152 -4.63 -28.56 19.66
CA ASP A 152 -4.38 -27.13 19.49
C ASP A 152 -5.32 -26.53 18.46
N SER A 153 -5.88 -25.36 18.78
CA SER A 153 -6.72 -24.58 17.86
C SER A 153 -5.98 -23.33 17.40
N TRP A 154 -6.16 -22.96 16.14
CA TRP A 154 -5.65 -21.69 15.62
C TRP A 154 -6.50 -20.53 16.15
N CYS A 155 -5.84 -19.47 16.61
CA CYS A 155 -6.47 -18.22 17.03
C CYS A 155 -5.88 -17.02 16.27
N TRP A 156 -6.75 -16.05 15.98
CA TRP A 156 -6.43 -14.78 15.35
C TRP A 156 -6.38 -13.67 16.41
N LYS A 157 -5.19 -13.11 16.64
CA LYS A 157 -4.91 -12.14 17.72
C LYS A 157 -5.56 -10.79 17.54
N HIS A 158 -5.90 -10.41 16.30
CA HIS A 158 -6.50 -9.11 16.01
C HIS A 158 -8.03 -9.09 16.12
N ASP A 159 -8.62 -10.14 16.68
CA ASP A 159 -10.05 -10.22 16.96
C ASP A 159 -10.27 -10.89 18.34
N PRO A 160 -11.05 -10.28 19.26
CA PRO A 160 -11.31 -10.85 20.58
C PRO A 160 -11.95 -12.24 20.55
N SER A 161 -12.69 -12.58 19.49
CA SER A 161 -13.27 -13.92 19.31
C SER A 161 -12.22 -14.99 19.01
N GLY A 162 -10.98 -14.59 18.70
CA GLY A 162 -9.95 -15.48 18.18
C GLY A 162 -10.23 -15.98 16.75
N CYS A 163 -11.32 -15.52 16.11
CA CYS A 163 -11.69 -15.92 14.76
C CYS A 163 -11.18 -14.92 13.73
N TYR A 164 -10.72 -15.42 12.58
CA TYR A 164 -10.30 -14.56 11.48
C TYR A 164 -11.49 -13.97 10.75
N SER A 165 -11.50 -12.64 10.61
CA SER A 165 -12.39 -11.93 9.69
C SER A 165 -11.56 -11.07 8.73
N VAL A 166 -12.06 -10.88 7.51
CA VAL A 166 -11.40 -9.99 6.52
C VAL A 166 -11.33 -8.57 7.06
N GLN A 167 -12.31 -8.16 7.87
CA GLN A 167 -12.33 -6.84 8.48
C GLN A 167 -11.22 -6.67 9.53
N SER A 168 -11.08 -7.59 10.48
CA SER A 168 -10.04 -7.47 11.52
C SER A 168 -8.63 -7.55 10.92
N ALA A 169 -8.44 -8.39 9.90
CA ALA A 169 -7.19 -8.42 9.15
C ALA A 169 -6.92 -7.16 8.32
N PHE A 170 -7.94 -6.63 7.63
CA PHE A 170 -7.81 -5.36 6.90
C PHE A 170 -7.43 -4.21 7.84
N LEU A 171 -8.03 -4.13 9.02
CA LEU A 171 -7.71 -3.10 10.00
C LEU A 171 -6.27 -3.24 10.54
N ALA A 172 -5.83 -4.47 10.80
CA ALA A 172 -4.44 -4.74 11.21
C ALA A 172 -3.44 -4.36 10.10
N LEU A 173 -3.73 -4.71 8.85
CA LEU A 173 -2.93 -4.33 7.67
C LEU A 173 -2.89 -2.82 7.48
N SER A 174 -4.04 -2.15 7.58
CA SER A 174 -4.17 -0.70 7.38
C SER A 174 -3.33 0.09 8.37
N ARG A 175 -3.15 -0.42 9.60
CA ARG A 175 -2.28 0.19 10.63
C ARG A 175 -0.80 0.03 10.30
N SER A 176 -0.40 -1.06 9.63
CA SER A 176 0.99 -1.28 9.20
C SER A 176 1.37 -0.57 7.88
N THR A 177 0.39 -0.28 7.03
CA THR A 177 0.61 0.35 5.71
C THR A 177 0.68 1.88 5.78
N THR A 178 0.42 2.49 6.93
CA THR A 178 0.65 3.94 7.10
C THR A 178 2.15 4.21 7.18
N ASN A 179 2.87 4.01 6.08
CA ASN A 179 3.95 4.95 5.77
C ASN A 179 3.35 6.34 5.96
N GLU A 180 4.04 7.20 6.69
CA GLU A 180 3.57 8.56 6.95
C GLU A 180 3.53 9.32 5.63
N VAL A 181 2.42 9.19 4.91
CA VAL A 181 2.09 10.03 3.78
C VAL A 181 1.76 11.37 4.40
N ILE A 182 2.76 12.25 4.42
CA ILE A 182 2.66 13.60 4.98
C ILE A 182 1.90 14.46 3.96
N PHE A 183 0.76 14.99 4.38
CA PHE A 183 0.16 16.13 3.71
C PHE A 183 0.83 17.42 4.21
N SER A 184 0.90 18.45 3.38
CA SER A 184 1.38 19.76 3.84
C SER A 184 0.46 20.31 4.94
N VAL A 185 0.96 21.26 5.73
CA VAL A 185 0.17 21.93 6.78
C VAL A 185 -1.12 22.53 6.19
N GLU A 186 -1.03 23.11 4.99
CA GLU A 186 -2.18 23.71 4.31
C GLU A 186 -3.16 22.64 3.81
N GLU A 187 -2.65 21.56 3.20
CA GLU A 187 -3.47 20.41 2.78
C GLU A 187 -4.26 19.85 3.98
N HIS A 188 -3.61 19.65 5.13
CA HIS A 188 -4.26 19.17 6.35
C HIS A 188 -5.34 20.13 6.89
N ARG A 189 -5.17 21.45 6.74
CA ARG A 189 -6.16 22.44 7.18
C ARG A 189 -7.36 22.56 6.22
N LEU A 190 -7.12 22.46 4.91
CA LEU A 190 -8.14 22.76 3.89
C LEU A 190 -8.89 21.52 3.40
N LEU A 191 -8.23 20.36 3.24
CA LEU A 191 -8.85 19.16 2.68
C LEU A 191 -10.06 18.66 3.49
N PRO A 192 -10.05 18.67 4.85
CA PRO A 192 -11.23 18.30 5.62
C PRO A 192 -12.42 19.24 5.39
N LYS A 193 -12.17 20.52 5.08
CA LYS A 193 -13.23 21.49 4.76
C LYS A 193 -13.84 21.20 3.40
N ALA A 194 -13.04 20.83 2.41
CA ALA A 194 -13.52 20.46 1.08
C ALA A 194 -14.58 19.35 1.14
N TRP A 195 -14.39 18.36 2.03
CA TRP A 195 -15.35 17.26 2.23
C TRP A 195 -16.64 17.63 2.95
N LYS A 196 -16.64 18.72 3.73
CA LYS A 196 -17.81 19.20 4.48
C LYS A 196 -18.71 20.13 3.67
N THR A 197 -18.27 20.55 2.49
CA THR A 197 -19.08 21.39 1.61
C THR A 197 -20.28 20.61 1.07
N TRP A 198 -21.41 21.28 0.83
CA TRP A 198 -22.58 20.68 0.18
C TRP A 198 -22.41 20.51 -1.34
N SER A 199 -21.16 20.55 -1.81
CA SER A 199 -20.85 20.48 -3.23
C SER A 199 -21.05 19.05 -3.77
N PRO A 200 -21.46 18.89 -5.03
CA PRO A 200 -21.49 17.58 -5.67
C PRO A 200 -20.14 16.87 -5.57
N SER A 201 -20.12 15.54 -5.46
CA SER A 201 -18.88 14.79 -5.22
C SER A 201 -17.78 15.05 -6.25
N LYS A 202 -18.13 15.34 -7.51
CA LYS A 202 -17.18 15.72 -8.56
C LYS A 202 -16.45 17.03 -8.23
N VAL A 203 -17.16 18.01 -7.68
CA VAL A 203 -16.60 19.31 -7.27
C VAL A 203 -15.69 19.12 -6.06
N ALA A 204 -16.13 18.36 -5.05
CA ALA A 204 -15.31 18.07 -3.88
C ALA A 204 -13.99 17.34 -4.25
N VAL A 205 -14.04 16.36 -5.15
CA VAL A 205 -12.85 15.64 -5.64
C VAL A 205 -11.95 16.58 -6.45
N PHE A 206 -12.52 17.43 -7.30
CA PHE A 206 -11.76 18.43 -8.04
C PHE A 206 -11.03 19.41 -7.10
N SER A 207 -11.72 19.97 -6.11
CA SER A 207 -11.12 20.82 -5.08
C SER A 207 -10.02 20.09 -4.31
N TRP A 208 -10.22 18.81 -3.99
CA TRP A 208 -9.20 17.97 -3.36
C TRP A 208 -7.96 17.77 -4.24
N GLN A 209 -8.10 17.61 -5.56
CA GLN A 209 -6.96 17.53 -6.50
C GLN A 209 -6.25 18.88 -6.66
N LEU A 210 -7.01 19.97 -6.70
CA LEU A 210 -6.52 21.34 -6.81
C LEU A 210 -5.62 21.69 -5.61
N LEU A 211 -6.10 21.43 -4.40
CA LEU A 211 -5.38 21.71 -3.14
C LEU A 211 -4.08 20.89 -2.97
N GLN A 212 -3.90 19.82 -3.75
CA GLN A 212 -2.68 19.01 -3.75
C GLN A 212 -1.73 19.32 -4.92
N HIS A 213 -2.03 20.34 -5.73
CA HIS A 213 -1.32 20.65 -6.98
C HIS A 213 -1.24 19.44 -7.93
N ARG A 214 -2.34 18.68 -8.06
CA ARG A 214 -2.41 17.44 -8.86
C ARG A 214 -3.31 17.57 -10.10
N LEU A 215 -3.60 18.79 -10.51
CA LEU A 215 -4.27 19.04 -11.78
C LEU A 215 -3.26 18.98 -12.95
N PRO A 216 -3.68 18.50 -14.13
CA PRO A 216 -2.83 18.40 -15.31
C PRO A 216 -2.64 19.78 -15.98
N THR A 217 -2.17 20.78 -15.24
CA THR A 217 -1.87 22.10 -15.82
C THR A 217 -0.62 22.03 -16.68
N ARG A 218 -0.47 22.93 -17.66
CA ARG A 218 0.70 22.90 -18.57
C ARG A 218 2.03 23.10 -17.83
N GLN A 219 2.07 23.91 -16.78
CA GLN A 219 3.25 24.01 -15.91
C GLN A 219 3.60 22.66 -15.27
N TYR A 220 2.60 21.95 -14.76
CA TYR A 220 2.82 20.67 -14.10
C TYR A 220 3.19 19.54 -15.09
N LEU A 221 2.63 19.57 -16.29
CA LEU A 221 3.00 18.68 -17.40
C LEU A 221 4.45 18.91 -17.86
N TRP A 222 4.89 20.17 -17.94
CA TRP A 222 6.28 20.53 -18.23
C TRP A 222 7.24 20.01 -17.14
N HIS A 223 6.91 20.22 -15.86
CA HIS A 223 7.72 19.68 -14.75
C HIS A 223 7.83 18.15 -14.74
N ARG A 224 6.88 17.44 -15.35
CA ARG A 224 6.91 15.98 -15.52
C ARG A 224 7.53 15.52 -16.85
N GLY A 225 8.07 16.43 -17.65
CA GLY A 225 8.68 16.11 -18.95
C GLY A 225 7.69 15.69 -20.04
N VAL A 226 6.38 15.90 -19.84
CA VAL A 226 5.35 15.57 -20.85
C VAL A 226 5.35 16.60 -21.98
N ILE A 227 5.66 17.86 -21.66
CA ILE A 227 5.80 18.96 -22.62
C ILE A 227 7.28 19.33 -22.67
N GLY A 228 7.85 19.39 -23.88
CA GLY A 228 9.29 19.54 -24.08
C GLY A 228 9.84 20.96 -23.91
N ASP A 229 8.99 21.99 -23.94
CA ASP A 229 9.42 23.39 -23.87
C ASP A 229 8.71 24.15 -22.74
N ALA A 230 9.47 24.98 -22.02
CA ALA A 230 8.96 25.90 -21.01
C ALA A 230 8.02 26.95 -21.64
N SER A 231 8.25 27.36 -22.89
CA SER A 231 7.33 28.27 -23.60
C SER A 231 5.94 27.63 -23.83
N ALA A 232 5.91 26.31 -23.97
CA ALA A 232 4.67 25.56 -24.08
C ALA A 232 3.97 25.36 -22.72
N SER A 233 4.55 25.81 -21.61
CA SER A 233 3.89 25.83 -20.30
C SER A 233 3.00 27.06 -20.08
N MET A 234 3.01 28.02 -21.01
CA MET A 234 2.26 29.27 -20.92
C MET A 234 0.73 29.05 -20.85
N CYS A 235 0.06 29.93 -20.13
CA CYS A 235 -1.39 29.97 -19.98
C CYS A 235 -2.06 30.16 -21.35
N VAL A 236 -2.93 29.22 -21.72
CA VAL A 236 -3.64 29.26 -23.01
C VAL A 236 -4.67 30.39 -23.11
N LEU A 237 -5.04 31.01 -21.99
CA LEU A 237 -6.08 32.04 -21.94
C LEU A 237 -5.48 33.44 -22.09
N CYS A 238 -4.53 33.80 -21.23
CA CYS A 238 -3.96 35.14 -21.22
C CYS A 238 -2.58 35.22 -21.91
N GLY A 239 -1.84 34.12 -22.00
CA GLY A 239 -0.46 34.12 -22.51
C GLY A 239 0.56 34.93 -21.67
N LEU A 240 0.20 35.40 -20.48
CA LEU A 240 1.05 36.31 -19.67
C LEU A 240 1.95 35.60 -18.65
N GLY A 241 1.67 34.34 -18.32
CA GLY A 241 2.48 33.54 -17.40
C GLY A 241 2.27 32.04 -17.59
N PRO A 242 3.01 31.18 -16.86
CA PRO A 242 2.82 29.74 -16.90
C PRO A 242 1.42 29.35 -16.41
N GLU A 243 0.86 28.31 -17.01
CA GLU A 243 -0.43 27.74 -16.64
C GLU A 243 -0.28 26.95 -15.33
N SER A 244 -0.36 27.66 -14.21
CA SER A 244 -0.42 27.09 -12.87
C SER A 244 -1.86 27.00 -12.39
N ALA A 245 -2.12 26.18 -11.38
CA ALA A 245 -3.43 26.14 -10.73
C ALA A 245 -3.80 27.50 -10.12
N ASP A 246 -2.87 28.15 -9.43
CA ASP A 246 -3.07 29.46 -8.82
C ASP A 246 -3.34 30.54 -9.87
N HIS A 247 -2.68 30.44 -11.02
CA HIS A 247 -2.92 31.33 -12.15
C HIS A 247 -4.31 31.08 -12.75
N LEU A 248 -4.60 29.85 -13.16
CA LEU A 248 -5.89 29.49 -13.76
C LEU A 248 -7.08 29.87 -12.87
N PHE A 249 -7.00 29.64 -11.56
CA PHE A 249 -8.16 29.80 -10.67
C PHE A 249 -8.14 31.06 -9.79
N GLY A 250 -7.04 31.82 -9.76
CA GLY A 250 -6.88 32.92 -8.81
C GLY A 250 -6.30 34.22 -9.37
N SER A 251 -5.43 34.18 -10.38
CA SER A 251 -4.75 35.40 -10.87
C SER A 251 -4.78 35.60 -12.38
N CYS A 252 -5.42 34.72 -13.15
CA CYS A 252 -5.59 34.89 -14.58
C CYS A 252 -6.62 35.99 -14.86
N ASN A 253 -6.20 37.05 -15.54
CA ASN A 253 -7.05 38.19 -15.91
C ASN A 253 -8.19 37.83 -16.89
N GLN A 254 -8.15 36.66 -17.54
CA GLN A 254 -9.22 36.16 -18.39
C GLN A 254 -10.26 35.31 -17.64
N ILE A 255 -9.97 34.92 -16.40
CA ILE A 255 -10.87 34.12 -15.53
C ILE A 255 -11.32 34.92 -14.31
N SER A 256 -10.48 35.84 -13.81
CA SER A 256 -10.83 36.71 -12.69
C SER A 256 -12.14 37.42 -13.00
N PRO A 257 -13.15 37.33 -12.12
CA PRO A 257 -14.39 38.06 -12.33
C PRO A 257 -14.09 39.56 -12.27
N ILE A 258 -14.79 40.29 -13.14
CA ILE A 258 -15.14 41.70 -12.94
C ILE A 258 -15.76 41.86 -11.55
#